data_AF-A0A3M1ZTV6-F1
#
_entry.id   AF-A0A3M1ZTV6-F1
#
_cell.length_a   1.000
_cell.length_b   1.000
_cell.length_c   1.000
_cell.angle_alpha   90.00
_cell.angle_beta   90.00
_cell.angle_gamma   90.00
#
_symmetry.space_group_name_H-M   'P 1'
#
loop_
_entity.id
_entity.type
_entity.pdbx_description
1 polymer ?
#
loop_
_entity_poly.entity_id
_entity_poly.type
_entity_poly.pdbx_seq_one_letter_code
_entity_poly.pdbx_strand_id
1 'polypeptide(L)'
;MNAVQLSLAAHRLESICEEMGAVLQRSALSPNIKDRLDFSCALFDRHGELVAQAAHIPVHLGSMVYAMRDVVGRLDWHDGDIVVFNDPFLGGTHLPDITMVMPVFMQGRCMAYVVSRAHHADVGG
;
A
#
# COMPACT_ATOMS: atom_id res chain seq x y z
N MET A 1 -10.38 -1.35 25.11
CA MET A 1 -8.93 -1.23 24.87
C MET A 1 -8.43 -0.01 25.65
N ASN A 2 -7.40 -0.15 26.48
CA ASN A 2 -6.81 0.99 27.21
C ASN A 2 -5.76 1.72 26.35
N ALA A 3 -5.26 2.86 26.83
CA ALA A 3 -4.29 3.67 26.09
C ALA A 3 -3.00 2.92 25.72
N VAL A 4 -2.50 2.07 26.63
CA VAL A 4 -1.30 1.25 26.38
C VAL A 4 -1.54 0.21 25.29
N GLN A 5 -2.68 -0.48 25.34
CA GLN A 5 -3.06 -1.47 24.33
C GLN A 5 -3.26 -0.85 22.94
N LEU A 6 -3.89 0.34 22.88
CA LEU A 6 -4.07 1.07 21.63
C LEU A 6 -2.71 1.48 21.04
N SER A 7 -1.83 2.05 21.87
CA SER A 7 -0.49 2.43 21.43
C SER A 7 0.30 1.24 20.92
N LEU A 8 0.25 0.09 21.62
CA LEU A 8 0.90 -1.13 21.17
C LEU A 8 0.34 -1.65 19.84
N ALA A 9 -0.97 -1.57 19.63
CA ALA A 9 -1.60 -1.96 18.37
C ALA A 9 -1.18 -1.05 17.22
N ALA A 10 -1.17 0.27 17.43
CA ALA A 10 -0.74 1.24 16.43
C ALA A 10 0.71 1.00 15.97
N HIS A 11 1.66 0.92 16.93
CA HIS A 11 3.06 0.67 16.61
C HIS A 11 3.30 -0.68 15.93
N ARG A 12 2.51 -1.71 16.26
CA ARG A 12 2.60 -3.01 15.57
C ARG A 12 2.17 -2.92 14.11
N LEU A 13 1.11 -2.17 13.81
CA LEU A 13 0.62 -1.97 12.45
C LEU A 13 1.58 -1.10 11.63
N GLU A 14 2.16 -0.06 12.24
CA GLU A 14 3.21 0.76 11.63
C GLU A 14 4.46 -0.09 11.32
N SER A 15 4.91 -0.91 12.27
CA SER A 15 6.08 -1.79 12.10
C SER A 15 5.90 -2.79 10.94
N ILE A 16 4.68 -3.28 10.70
CA ILE A 16 4.38 -4.12 9.51
C ILE A 16 4.67 -3.34 8.22
N CYS A 17 4.22 -2.08 8.14
CA CYS A 17 4.45 -1.25 6.97
C CYS A 17 5.94 -0.95 6.77
N GLU A 18 6.67 -0.69 7.86
CA GLU A 18 8.12 -0.50 7.82
C GLU A 18 8.84 -1.75 7.31
N GLU A 19 8.45 -2.94 7.76
CA GLU A 19 9.03 -4.20 7.31
C GLU A 19 8.73 -4.48 5.83
N MET A 20 7.50 -4.22 5.37
CA MET A 20 7.14 -4.26 3.95
C MET A 20 8.06 -3.37 3.12
N GLY A 21 8.25 -2.12 3.55
CA GLY A 21 9.13 -1.16 2.87
C GLY A 21 10.58 -1.62 2.86
N ALA A 22 11.09 -2.14 3.98
CA ALA A 22 12.45 -2.63 4.09
C ALA A 22 12.71 -3.86 3.19
N VAL A 23 11.73 -4.76 3.05
CA VAL A 23 11.79 -5.89 2.11
C VAL A 23 11.77 -5.41 0.65
N LEU A 24 10.91 -4.46 0.32
CA LEU A 24 10.84 -3.87 -1.02
C LEU A 24 12.17 -3.19 -1.40
N GLN A 25 12.73 -2.37 -0.51
CA GLN A 25 14.01 -1.70 -0.74
C GLN A 25 15.15 -2.70 -0.96
N ARG A 26 15.25 -3.74 -0.12
CA ARG A 26 16.35 -4.73 -0.19
C ARG A 26 16.26 -5.63 -1.41
N SER A 27 15.06 -5.91 -1.90
CA SER A 27 14.84 -6.75 -3.07
C SER A 27 14.93 -5.98 -4.40
N ALA A 28 14.82 -4.65 -4.36
CA ALA A 28 14.84 -3.82 -5.55
C ALA A 28 16.22 -3.75 -6.23
N LEU A 29 16.20 -3.84 -7.56
CA LEU A 29 17.34 -3.53 -8.42
C LEU A 29 17.35 -2.07 -8.88
N SER A 30 16.18 -1.40 -8.87
CA SER A 30 16.02 -0.01 -9.30
C SER A 30 16.63 0.96 -8.28
N PRO A 31 17.53 1.89 -8.70
CA PRO A 31 18.04 2.94 -7.82
C PRO A 31 16.93 3.87 -7.28
N ASN A 32 15.83 4.05 -8.02
CA ASN A 32 14.70 4.85 -7.55
C ASN A 32 14.09 4.25 -6.28
N ILE A 33 14.01 2.92 -6.20
CA ILE A 33 13.45 2.24 -5.02
C ILE A 33 14.54 2.04 -3.96
N LYS A 34 15.70 1.51 -4.36
CA LYS A 34 16.77 1.10 -3.44
C LYS A 34 17.46 2.27 -2.75
N ASP A 35 17.78 3.33 -3.52
CA ASP A 35 18.62 4.43 -3.06
C ASP A 35 17.79 5.71 -2.83
N ARG A 36 16.81 6.01 -3.69
CA ARG A 36 15.95 7.19 -3.54
C ARG A 36 14.73 6.96 -2.65
N LEU A 37 14.44 5.71 -2.30
CA LEU A 37 13.30 5.32 -1.46
C LEU A 37 11.95 5.81 -2.04
N ASP A 38 11.84 5.77 -3.36
CA ASP A 38 10.67 6.23 -4.09
C ASP A 38 9.59 5.13 -4.14
N PHE A 39 9.06 4.83 -2.95
CA PHE A 39 8.01 3.86 -2.72
C PHE A 39 7.27 4.18 -1.42
N SER A 40 6.05 3.68 -1.29
CA SER A 40 5.29 3.74 -0.04
C SER A 40 4.58 2.41 0.21
N CYS A 41 4.47 2.04 1.48
CA CYS A 41 3.75 0.84 1.94
C CYS A 41 2.71 1.24 2.98
N ALA A 42 1.51 0.69 2.87
CA ALA A 42 0.38 1.05 3.72
C ALA A 42 -0.57 -0.12 3.96
N LEU A 43 -1.29 -0.02 5.07
CA LEU A 43 -2.40 -0.89 5.46
C LEU A 43 -3.70 -0.10 5.38
N PHE A 44 -4.71 -0.73 4.77
CA PHE A 44 -6.06 -0.20 4.68
C PHE A 44 -7.04 -1.17 5.33
N ASP A 45 -8.10 -0.65 5.93
CA ASP A 45 -9.18 -1.51 6.45
C ASP A 45 -10.04 -2.08 5.31
N ARG A 46 -10.98 -2.96 5.66
CA ARG A 46 -11.96 -3.54 4.72
C ARG A 46 -12.82 -2.52 3.96
N HIS A 47 -12.83 -1.25 4.36
CA HIS A 47 -13.57 -0.17 3.72
C HIS A 47 -12.66 0.71 2.83
N GLY A 48 -11.36 0.43 2.77
CA GLY A 48 -10.41 1.20 1.99
C GLY A 48 -9.93 2.48 2.70
N GLU A 49 -10.13 2.60 4.02
CA GLU A 49 -9.59 3.72 4.80
C GLU A 49 -8.19 3.38 5.34
N LEU A 50 -7.31 4.38 5.36
CA LEU A 50 -5.91 4.22 5.78
C LEU A 50 -5.82 3.92 7.28
N VAL A 51 -5.13 2.83 7.63
CA VAL A 51 -4.93 2.38 9.01
C VAL A 51 -3.51 2.67 9.49
N ALA A 52 -2.52 2.31 8.70
CA ALA A 52 -1.11 2.50 9.01
C ALA A 52 -0.29 2.65 7.73
N GLN A 53 0.90 3.21 7.85
CA GLN A 53 1.80 3.43 6.73
C GLN A 53 3.25 3.51 7.22
N ALA A 54 4.18 3.15 6.34
CA ALA A 54 5.58 3.52 6.52
C ALA A 54 5.74 4.98 6.09
N ALA A 55 6.57 5.74 6.82
CA ALA A 55 6.74 7.18 6.61
C ALA A 55 7.40 7.51 5.27
N HIS A 56 6.65 7.48 4.16
CA HIS A 56 7.17 7.79 2.83
C HIS A 56 6.18 8.58 1.98
N ILE A 57 6.73 9.65 1.38
CA ILE A 57 6.23 10.46 0.26
C ILE A 57 4.74 10.85 0.38
N PRO A 58 4.43 12.06 0.92
CA PRO A 58 3.05 12.52 1.14
C PRO A 58 2.12 12.44 -0.07
N VAL A 59 2.65 12.63 -1.29
CA VAL A 59 1.87 12.55 -2.53
C VAL A 59 1.38 11.12 -2.83
N HIS A 60 2.13 10.09 -2.42
CA HIS A 60 1.68 8.69 -2.53
C HIS A 60 0.46 8.45 -1.65
N LEU A 61 0.46 8.96 -0.42
CA LEU A 61 -0.60 8.68 0.55
C LEU A 61 -1.94 9.27 0.13
N GLY A 62 -1.96 10.54 -0.27
CA GLY A 62 -3.20 11.19 -0.70
C GLY A 62 -3.82 10.48 -1.90
N SER A 63 -2.99 10.09 -2.87
CA SER A 63 -3.45 9.43 -4.10
C SER A 63 -3.81 7.95 -3.88
N MET A 64 -3.09 7.21 -3.03
CA MET A 64 -3.47 5.85 -2.61
C MET A 64 -4.80 5.82 -1.88
N VAL A 65 -5.05 6.74 -0.94
CA VAL A 65 -6.32 6.82 -0.22
C VAL A 65 -7.48 7.05 -1.20
N TYR A 66 -7.28 7.93 -2.18
CA TYR A 66 -8.26 8.14 -3.24
C TYR A 66 -8.52 6.86 -4.05
N ALA A 67 -7.47 6.17 -4.50
CA ALA A 67 -7.61 4.93 -5.26
C ALA A 67 -8.31 3.81 -4.46
N MET A 68 -7.94 3.62 -3.20
CA MET A 68 -8.44 2.53 -2.37
C MET A 68 -9.93 2.65 -2.05
N ARG A 69 -10.45 3.88 -1.87
CA ARG A 69 -11.90 4.10 -1.70
C ARG A 69 -12.74 3.58 -2.86
N ASP A 70 -12.17 3.60 -4.06
CA ASP A 70 -12.84 3.19 -5.29
C ASP A 70 -12.59 1.71 -5.60
N VAL A 71 -11.32 1.28 -5.60
CA VAL A 71 -10.90 -0.10 -5.91
C VAL A 71 -11.55 -1.14 -5.00
N VAL A 72 -11.69 -0.86 -3.70
CA VAL A 72 -12.27 -1.80 -2.73
C VAL A 72 -13.71 -2.16 -3.08
N GLY A 73 -14.49 -1.20 -3.59
CA GLY A 73 -15.90 -1.41 -3.95
C GLY A 73 -16.12 -1.92 -5.38
N ARG A 74 -15.10 -1.87 -6.24
CA ARG A 74 -15.21 -2.24 -7.66
C ARG A 74 -14.95 -3.72 -7.95
N LEU A 75 -14.28 -4.41 -7.04
CA LEU A 75 -13.77 -5.76 -7.26
C LEU A 75 -14.42 -6.77 -6.32
N ASP A 76 -14.60 -7.98 -6.83
CA ASP A 76 -14.96 -9.14 -6.01
C ASP A 76 -13.68 -9.85 -5.56
N TRP A 77 -13.26 -9.56 -4.32
CA TRP A 77 -11.97 -9.97 -3.79
C TRP A 77 -11.98 -11.43 -3.33
N HIS A 78 -10.95 -12.17 -3.73
CA HIS A 78 -10.68 -13.52 -3.30
C HIS A 78 -9.32 -13.61 -2.60
N ASP A 79 -9.16 -14.61 -1.74
CA ASP A 79 -7.89 -14.86 -1.06
C ASP A 79 -6.80 -15.22 -2.07
N GLY A 80 -5.65 -14.57 -1.96
CA GLY A 80 -4.54 -14.70 -2.92
C GLY A 80 -4.58 -13.77 -4.13
N ASP A 81 -5.63 -12.96 -4.30
CA ASP A 81 -5.69 -11.97 -5.39
C ASP A 81 -4.59 -10.90 -5.25
N ILE A 82 -4.08 -10.43 -6.38
CA ILE A 82 -3.22 -9.24 -6.44
C ILE A 82 -3.73 -8.35 -7.57
N VAL A 83 -4.08 -7.12 -7.23
CA VAL A 83 -4.53 -6.11 -8.18
C VAL A 83 -3.41 -5.11 -8.40
N VAL A 84 -3.14 -4.81 -9.67
CA VAL A 84 -2.07 -3.88 -10.08
C VAL A 84 -2.65 -2.77 -10.95
N PHE A 85 -2.33 -1.53 -10.63
CA PHE A 85 -2.79 -0.37 -11.39
C PHE A 85 -1.82 0.82 -11.29
N ASN A 86 -1.85 1.69 -12.30
CA ASN A 86 -1.05 2.91 -12.37
C ASN A 86 -1.76 4.07 -13.12
N ASP A 87 -3.08 3.99 -13.32
CA ASP A 87 -3.84 5.04 -14.01
C ASP A 87 -3.77 6.36 -13.21
N PRO A 88 -3.16 7.44 -13.76
CA PRO A 88 -3.03 8.72 -13.07
C PRO A 88 -4.38 9.39 -12.74
N PHE A 89 -5.43 9.05 -13.48
CA PHE A 89 -6.77 9.61 -13.26
C PHE A 89 -7.55 8.86 -12.17
N LEU A 90 -7.09 7.68 -11.77
CA LEU A 90 -7.72 6.83 -10.75
C LEU A 90 -6.83 6.62 -9.52
N GLY A 91 -6.02 7.63 -9.19
CA GLY A 91 -5.21 7.66 -7.98
C GLY A 91 -3.77 7.17 -8.12
N GLY A 92 -3.27 6.96 -9.34
CA GLY A 92 -1.84 7.09 -9.63
C GLY A 92 -1.40 8.56 -9.54
N THR A 93 -0.13 8.84 -9.22
CA THR A 93 0.39 10.23 -9.28
C THR A 93 0.80 10.58 -10.72
N HIS A 94 1.36 9.61 -11.43
CA HIS A 94 1.74 9.60 -12.83
C HIS A 94 2.01 8.14 -13.25
N LEU A 95 2.18 7.89 -14.55
CA LEU A 95 2.28 6.53 -15.09
C LEU A 95 3.37 5.63 -14.45
N PRO A 96 4.57 6.13 -14.11
CA PRO A 96 5.60 5.32 -13.45
C PRO A 96 5.28 4.79 -12.05
N ASP A 97 4.24 5.31 -11.40
CA ASP A 97 3.86 4.90 -10.04
C ASP A 97 2.93 3.68 -10.10
N ILE A 98 3.51 2.50 -9.92
CA ILE A 98 2.76 1.25 -9.97
C ILE A 98 2.30 0.87 -8.57
N THR A 99 0.99 0.69 -8.40
CA THR A 99 0.37 0.28 -7.13
C THR A 99 -0.02 -1.19 -7.21
N MET A 100 0.32 -1.94 -6.17
CA MET A 100 -0.12 -3.31 -5.95
C MET A 100 -0.95 -3.38 -4.68
N VAL A 101 -2.10 -4.08 -4.74
CA VAL A 101 -3.04 -4.26 -3.64
C VAL A 101 -3.32 -5.75 -3.48
N MET A 102 -3.19 -6.27 -2.26
CA MET A 102 -3.54 -7.64 -1.90
C MET A 102 -4.52 -7.63 -0.72
N PRO A 103 -5.66 -8.35 -0.80
CA PRO A 103 -6.58 -8.48 0.33
C PRO A 103 -6.00 -9.43 1.38
N VAL A 104 -6.30 -9.16 2.65
CA VAL A 104 -5.93 -10.02 3.78
C VAL A 104 -7.17 -10.71 4.31
N PHE A 105 -7.22 -12.03 4.15
CA PHE A 105 -8.34 -12.85 4.62
C PHE A 105 -8.07 -13.44 6.01
N MET A 106 -9.10 -13.43 6.85
CA MET A 106 -9.14 -14.18 8.10
C MET A 106 -10.48 -14.88 8.22
N GLN A 107 -10.47 -16.18 8.51
CA GLN A 107 -11.69 -16.99 8.67
C GLN A 107 -12.67 -16.85 7.49
N GLY A 108 -12.15 -16.81 6.26
CA GLY A 108 -12.94 -16.71 5.04
C GLY A 108 -13.52 -15.31 4.75
N ARG A 109 -13.05 -14.25 5.44
CA ARG A 109 -13.51 -12.87 5.25
C ARG A 109 -12.34 -11.94 4.98
N CYS A 110 -12.49 -11.03 4.01
CA CYS A 110 -11.54 -9.95 3.79
C CYS A 110 -11.60 -8.95 4.95
N MET A 111 -10.48 -8.78 5.65
CA MET A 111 -10.38 -7.95 6.85
C MET A 111 -9.68 -6.61 6.59
N ALA A 112 -8.73 -6.59 5.65
CA ALA A 112 -7.86 -5.46 5.37
C ALA A 112 -7.22 -5.62 3.97
N TYR A 113 -6.46 -4.62 3.56
CA TYR A 113 -5.63 -4.65 2.36
C TYR A 113 -4.21 -4.21 2.70
N VAL A 114 -3.22 -4.90 2.14
CA VAL A 114 -1.83 -4.43 2.11
C VAL A 114 -1.58 -3.80 0.76
N VAL A 115 -0.93 -2.64 0.76
CA VAL A 115 -0.72 -1.84 -0.44
C VAL A 115 0.74 -1.42 -0.51
N SER A 116 1.35 -1.59 -1.67
CA SER A 116 2.67 -1.04 -1.99
C SER A 116 2.60 -0.27 -3.29
N ARG A 117 3.24 0.90 -3.34
CA ARG A 117 3.52 1.62 -4.57
C ARG A 117 5.00 1.82 -4.70
N ALA A 118 5.52 1.64 -5.91
CA ALA A 118 6.91 1.90 -6.22
C ALA A 118 7.04 2.64 -7.54
N HIS A 119 8.02 3.52 -7.60
CA HIS A 119 8.33 4.28 -8.81
C HIS A 119 9.23 3.45 -9.75
N HIS A 120 8.70 3.15 -10.93
CA HIS A 120 9.46 2.51 -12.00
C HIS A 120 10.20 3.57 -12.82
N ALA A 121 11.40 3.27 -13.31
CA ALA A 121 12.17 4.25 -14.09
C ALA A 121 11.55 4.51 -15.48
N ASP A 122 10.87 3.50 -16.01
CA ASP A 122 10.23 3.53 -17.32
C ASP A 122 9.08 2.51 -17.35
N VAL A 123 8.03 2.83 -18.11
CA VAL A 123 6.85 1.99 -18.37
C VAL A 123 6.50 1.93 -19.87
N GLY A 124 7.43 2.34 -20.75
CA GLY A 124 7.32 2.21 -22.21
C GLY A 124 6.65 3.39 -22.91
N GLY A 125 6.93 4.63 -22.48
CA GLY A 125 6.38 5.87 -23.02
C GLY A 125 7.38 6.76 -23.73
#